data_AF-A0A848TZ54-F1
#
_entry.id   AF-A0A848TZ54-F1
#
_cell.length_a   1.000
_cell.length_b   1.000
_cell.length_c   1.000
_cell.angle_alpha   90.00
_cell.angle_beta   90.00
_cell.angle_gamma   90.00
#
_symmetry.space_group_name_H-M   'P 1'
#
loop_
_entity.id
_entity.type
_entity.pdbx_description
1 polymer ?
#
loop_
_entity_poly.entity_id
_entity_poly.type
_entity_poly.pdbx_seq_one_letter_code
_entity_poly.pdbx_strand_id
1 'polypeptide(L)'
;LNRTKKYLTGIYPYSLMSSSFYPVHDDQQALKITFSAQEWCGQVFAQINNRKKFKIKSFSYFESEGDIDIELEKNVLENELWNRIRINPFDLPIGEFKMIPDLEYIRMTHKELATYNAIASLTNNDGFGTYRLTYPELDRTLEIKFESSFPYTIESWTDSFKSGFGSKAQTMTSKATKIKTLNTPYWRQNRNNDIFLRDTLGL
;
A
#
# COMPACT_ATOMS: atom_id res chain seq x y z
N LEU A 1 5.77 7.64 2.83
CA LEU A 1 6.51 6.53 2.21
C LEU A 1 6.18 6.46 0.72
N ASN A 2 7.19 6.31 -0.14
CA ASN A 2 6.99 6.02 -1.57
C ASN A 2 7.27 4.54 -1.81
N ARG A 3 6.37 3.86 -2.53
CA ARG A 3 6.49 2.44 -2.91
C ARG A 3 6.25 2.33 -4.40
N THR A 4 7.16 1.67 -5.11
CA THR A 4 7.04 1.38 -6.54
C THR A 4 6.99 -0.11 -6.77
N LYS A 5 6.15 -0.56 -7.72
CA LYS A 5 6.04 -1.97 -8.11
C LYS A 5 6.05 -2.06 -9.62
N LYS A 6 6.95 -2.87 -10.18
CA LYS A 6 7.02 -3.16 -11.62
C LYS A 6 6.96 -4.66 -11.84
N TYR A 7 6.09 -5.10 -12.73
CA TYR A 7 5.91 -6.52 -13.06
C TYR A 7 5.28 -6.67 -14.44
N LEU A 8 5.31 -7.88 -14.98
CA LEU A 8 4.66 -8.22 -16.25
C LEU A 8 3.35 -8.94 -16.00
N THR A 9 2.35 -8.67 -16.84
CA THR A 9 1.13 -9.48 -16.96
C THR A 9 1.04 -9.97 -18.40
N GLY A 10 1.43 -11.22 -18.65
CA GLY A 10 1.66 -11.70 -20.01
C GLY A 10 2.80 -10.90 -20.66
N ILE A 11 2.51 -10.18 -21.75
CA ILE A 11 3.50 -9.39 -22.49
C ILE A 11 3.52 -7.90 -22.10
N TYR A 12 2.63 -7.45 -21.20
CA TYR A 12 2.50 -6.03 -20.87
C TYR A 12 3.19 -5.67 -19.55
N PRO A 13 3.98 -4.59 -19.51
CA PRO A 13 4.57 -4.10 -18.27
C PRO A 13 3.58 -3.23 -17.49
N TYR A 14 3.51 -3.47 -16.19
CA TYR A 14 2.82 -2.63 -15.22
C TYR A 14 3.85 -1.85 -14.41
N SER A 15 3.59 -0.56 -14.21
CA SER A 15 4.35 0.32 -13.34
C SER A 15 3.40 1.02 -12.38
N LEU A 16 3.45 0.63 -11.11
CA LEU A 16 2.62 1.18 -10.05
C LEU A 16 3.48 2.02 -9.09
N MET A 17 2.91 3.09 -8.58
CA MET A 17 3.53 3.89 -7.52
C MET A 17 2.47 4.37 -6.53
N SER A 18 2.71 4.10 -5.24
CA SER A 18 1.93 4.63 -4.13
C SER A 18 2.82 5.56 -3.31
N SER A 19 2.29 6.70 -2.90
CA SER A 19 2.97 7.66 -2.03
C SER A 19 2.04 8.07 -0.89
N SER A 20 2.54 8.01 0.34
CA SER A 20 1.86 8.50 1.54
C SER A 20 2.68 9.61 2.18
N PHE A 21 2.10 10.82 2.25
CA PHE A 21 2.71 11.94 2.95
C PHE A 21 2.20 11.95 4.39
N TYR A 22 3.02 11.39 5.28
CA TYR A 22 2.68 11.11 6.67
C TYR A 22 3.50 12.01 7.61
N PRO A 23 2.90 12.66 8.61
CA PRO A 23 3.62 13.48 9.58
C PRO A 23 4.55 12.62 10.46
N VAL A 24 5.77 13.12 10.68
CA VAL A 24 6.80 12.39 11.44
C VAL A 24 6.45 12.23 12.93
N HIS A 25 5.66 13.17 13.47
CA HIS A 25 5.24 13.14 14.87
C HIS A 25 4.15 12.11 15.17
N ASP A 26 3.59 11.45 14.14
CA ASP A 26 2.55 10.41 14.30
C ASP A 26 1.31 10.90 15.08
N ASP A 27 1.02 12.20 14.99
CA ASP A 27 -0.02 12.89 15.74
C ASP A 27 -1.34 13.03 14.97
N GLN A 28 -1.34 12.65 13.69
CA GLN A 28 -2.48 12.72 12.79
C GLN A 28 -2.33 11.75 11.62
N GLN A 29 -3.44 11.46 10.94
CA GLN A 29 -3.46 10.65 9.73
C GLN A 29 -2.65 11.26 8.57
N ALA A 30 -2.33 10.45 7.57
CA ALA A 30 -1.65 10.90 6.36
C ALA A 30 -2.30 12.16 5.79
N LEU A 31 -1.50 13.19 5.50
CA LEU A 31 -1.98 14.46 4.97
C LEU A 31 -2.44 14.33 3.51
N LYS A 32 -1.79 13.44 2.77
CA LYS A 32 -2.08 13.12 1.38
C LYS A 32 -1.62 11.70 1.06
N ILE A 33 -2.43 10.97 0.29
CA ILE A 33 -2.03 9.71 -0.35
C ILE A 33 -2.26 9.86 -1.84
N THR A 34 -1.35 9.33 -2.65
CA THR A 34 -1.49 9.24 -4.10
C THR A 34 -1.16 7.83 -4.58
N PHE A 35 -1.84 7.40 -5.62
CA PHE A 35 -1.57 6.17 -6.35
C PHE A 35 -1.56 6.48 -7.85
N SER A 36 -0.65 5.87 -8.59
CA SER A 36 -0.64 5.89 -10.04
C SER A 36 -0.34 4.51 -10.61
N ALA A 37 -1.02 4.16 -11.69
CA ALA A 37 -0.75 2.99 -12.50
C ALA A 37 -0.52 3.43 -13.95
N GLN A 38 0.51 2.86 -14.57
CA GLN A 38 0.73 2.96 -16.00
C GLN A 38 1.01 1.57 -16.56
N GLU A 39 0.33 1.23 -17.65
CA GLU A 39 0.52 0.01 -18.40
C GLU A 39 0.23 0.26 -19.89
N TRP A 40 0.24 -0.79 -20.72
CA TRP A 40 0.12 -0.64 -22.17
C TRP A 40 -1.24 -0.09 -22.62
N CYS A 41 -2.32 -0.53 -21.97
CA CYS A 41 -3.70 -0.20 -22.31
C CYS A 41 -4.13 1.18 -21.80
N GLY A 42 -3.39 1.82 -20.90
CA GLY A 42 -3.82 3.06 -20.26
C GLY A 42 -3.06 3.45 -18.98
N GLN A 43 -3.61 4.49 -18.33
CA GLN A 43 -3.06 5.07 -17.10
C GLN A 43 -4.16 5.55 -16.17
N VAL A 44 -3.85 5.56 -14.87
CA VAL A 44 -4.77 5.93 -13.80
C VAL A 44 -4.00 6.69 -12.72
N PHE A 45 -4.63 7.71 -12.16
CA PHE A 45 -4.13 8.42 -10.98
C PHE A 45 -5.25 8.61 -9.97
N ALA A 46 -5.00 8.26 -8.71
CA ALA A 46 -5.91 8.51 -7.59
C ALA A 46 -5.21 9.27 -6.46
N GLN A 47 -5.94 10.13 -5.76
CA GLN A 47 -5.44 10.93 -4.65
C GLN A 47 -6.48 11.06 -3.55
N ILE A 48 -6.04 10.86 -2.31
CA ILE A 48 -6.78 11.21 -1.10
C ILE A 48 -6.14 12.44 -0.47
N ASN A 49 -6.93 13.47 -0.21
CA ASN A 49 -6.53 14.64 0.59
C ASN A 49 -7.21 14.61 1.95
N ASN A 50 -6.40 14.71 3.01
CA ASN A 50 -6.89 14.84 4.37
C ASN A 50 -7.45 16.25 4.59
N ARG A 51 -8.78 16.37 4.66
CA ARG A 51 -9.54 17.58 5.05
C ARG A 51 -10.52 17.19 6.17
N LYS A 52 -11.59 17.96 6.39
CA LYS A 52 -12.66 17.59 7.36
C LYS A 52 -13.18 16.18 7.10
N LYS A 53 -13.49 15.88 5.84
CA LYS A 53 -13.64 14.53 5.28
C LYS A 53 -12.45 14.22 4.38
N PHE A 54 -12.22 12.96 4.02
CA PHE A 54 -11.27 12.65 2.97
C PHE A 54 -11.84 13.07 1.63
N LYS A 55 -11.15 13.98 0.93
CA LYS A 55 -11.50 14.34 -0.46
C LYS A 55 -10.72 13.47 -1.42
N ILE A 56 -11.41 12.74 -2.26
CA ILE A 56 -10.82 11.74 -3.15
C ILE A 56 -11.09 12.13 -4.58
N LYS A 57 -10.03 12.17 -5.38
CA LYS A 57 -10.12 12.33 -6.83
C LYS A 57 -9.39 11.20 -7.52
N SER A 58 -9.97 10.65 -8.56
CA SER A 58 -9.31 9.70 -9.46
C SER A 58 -9.55 10.13 -10.89
N PHE A 59 -8.55 9.93 -11.73
CA PHE A 59 -8.61 10.12 -13.17
C PHE A 59 -8.23 8.81 -13.84
N SER A 60 -9.07 8.34 -14.75
CA SER A 60 -8.89 7.04 -15.41
C SER A 60 -8.99 7.18 -16.91
N TYR A 61 -8.06 6.57 -17.62
CA TYR A 61 -8.19 6.39 -19.07
C TYR A 61 -9.35 5.44 -19.45
N PHE A 62 -9.76 4.54 -18.55
CA PHE A 62 -10.75 3.50 -18.82
C PHE A 62 -12.18 3.98 -18.61
N GLU A 63 -13.01 3.84 -19.65
CA GLU A 63 -14.40 4.33 -19.70
C GLU A 63 -15.27 3.83 -18.54
N SER A 64 -15.21 2.53 -18.21
CA SER A 64 -16.10 1.93 -17.22
C SER A 64 -15.87 2.42 -15.78
N GLU A 65 -14.68 2.92 -15.48
CA GLU A 65 -14.36 3.45 -14.14
C GLU A 65 -14.39 4.97 -14.13
N GLY A 66 -13.91 5.59 -15.22
CA GLY A 66 -13.92 7.03 -15.43
C GLY A 66 -13.24 7.83 -14.32
N ASP A 67 -13.56 9.11 -14.29
CA ASP A 67 -13.09 10.03 -13.26
C ASP A 67 -14.03 10.01 -12.06
N ILE A 68 -13.47 10.07 -10.85
CA ILE A 68 -14.26 10.14 -9.60
C ILE A 68 -13.88 11.41 -8.82
N ASP A 69 -14.87 12.01 -8.17
CA ASP A 69 -14.70 13.10 -7.21
C ASP A 69 -15.69 12.90 -6.06
N ILE A 70 -15.21 12.33 -4.95
CA ILE A 70 -16.05 11.92 -3.81
C ILE A 70 -15.46 12.37 -2.47
N GLU A 71 -16.29 12.33 -1.43
CA GLU A 71 -15.85 12.52 -0.05
C GLU A 71 -16.20 11.30 0.81
N LEU A 72 -15.25 10.84 1.63
CA LEU A 72 -15.45 9.77 2.61
C LEU A 72 -15.21 10.29 4.03
N GLU A 73 -15.94 9.73 5.01
CA GLU A 73 -15.73 10.03 6.42
C GLU A 73 -14.32 9.63 6.89
N LYS A 74 -13.92 10.20 8.03
CA LYS A 74 -12.63 9.90 8.66
C LYS A 74 -12.62 8.49 9.23
N ASN A 75 -11.90 7.61 8.54
CA ASN A 75 -11.58 6.25 8.97
C ASN A 75 -10.09 6.00 8.75
N VAL A 76 -9.57 4.89 9.27
CA VAL A 76 -8.15 4.54 9.09
C VAL A 76 -7.85 4.36 7.60
N LEU A 77 -6.69 4.82 7.13
CA LEU A 77 -6.26 4.65 5.74
C LEU A 77 -5.25 3.50 5.67
N GLU A 78 -5.52 2.43 4.93
CA GLU A 78 -4.58 1.29 4.85
C GLU A 78 -3.19 1.71 4.34
N ASN A 79 -3.14 2.63 3.36
CA ASN A 79 -1.88 3.14 2.81
C ASN A 79 -0.98 3.80 3.88
N GLU A 80 -1.53 4.28 4.99
CA GLU A 80 -0.76 4.94 6.06
C GLU A 80 -0.16 3.95 7.06
N LEU A 81 -0.64 2.71 7.10
CA LEU A 81 -0.12 1.68 8.01
C LEU A 81 1.37 1.40 7.81
N TRP A 82 1.85 1.44 6.57
CA TRP A 82 3.27 1.26 6.25
C TRP A 82 4.17 2.33 6.88
N ASN A 83 3.65 3.54 7.03
CA ASN A 83 4.32 4.62 7.75
C ASN A 83 4.25 4.39 9.26
N ARG A 84 3.06 4.11 9.79
CA ARG A 84 2.82 3.90 11.23
C ARG A 84 3.65 2.75 11.80
N ILE A 85 3.72 1.61 11.10
CA ILE A 85 4.56 0.47 11.50
C ILE A 85 6.02 0.89 11.73
N ARG A 86 6.55 1.76 10.87
CA ARG A 86 7.95 2.19 10.92
C ARG A 86 8.22 3.29 11.96
N ILE A 87 7.17 3.96 12.45
CA ILE A 87 7.28 5.03 13.44
C ILE A 87 6.96 4.47 14.83
N ASN A 88 5.76 3.92 15.01
CA ASN A 88 5.28 3.33 16.24
C ASN A 88 4.26 2.21 15.96
N PRO A 89 4.70 0.94 15.86
CA PRO A 89 3.79 -0.17 15.56
C PRO A 89 2.84 -0.51 16.73
N PHE A 90 3.09 -0.02 17.95
CA PHE A 90 2.26 -0.34 19.11
C PHE A 90 0.95 0.44 19.17
N ASP A 91 0.82 1.51 18.38
CA ASP A 91 -0.40 2.32 18.27
C ASP A 91 -1.32 1.88 17.11
N LEU A 92 -0.93 0.83 16.38
CA LEU A 92 -1.75 0.31 15.29
C LEU A 92 -3.13 -0.15 15.80
N PRO A 93 -4.21 0.13 15.07
CA PRO A 93 -5.56 -0.26 15.48
C PRO A 93 -5.67 -1.78 15.50
N ILE A 94 -6.32 -2.32 16.52
CA ILE A 94 -6.56 -3.76 16.70
C ILE A 94 -8.04 -4.01 16.98
N GLY A 95 -8.50 -5.23 16.73
CA GLY A 95 -9.92 -5.57 16.81
C GLY A 95 -10.68 -5.12 15.56
N GLU A 96 -11.97 -4.87 15.70
CA GLU A 96 -12.85 -4.46 14.61
C GLU A 96 -12.93 -2.94 14.47
N PHE A 97 -12.78 -2.42 13.25
CA PHE A 97 -12.90 -1.00 12.95
C PHE A 97 -13.23 -0.77 11.47
N LYS A 98 -13.47 0.49 11.11
CA LYS A 98 -13.71 0.92 9.74
C LYS A 98 -12.43 1.42 9.08
N MET A 99 -12.20 1.04 7.83
CA MET A 99 -10.97 1.38 7.11
C MET A 99 -11.24 1.62 5.62
N ILE A 100 -10.50 2.56 5.03
CA ILE A 100 -10.43 2.75 3.58
C ILE A 100 -9.24 1.92 3.07
N PRO A 101 -9.46 0.91 2.20
CA PRO A 101 -8.40 0.02 1.72
C PRO A 101 -7.35 0.73 0.84
N ASP A 102 -6.23 0.05 0.61
CA ASP A 102 -5.14 0.53 -0.23
C ASP A 102 -5.64 0.84 -1.65
N LEU A 103 -5.37 2.04 -2.14
CA LEU A 103 -5.75 2.48 -3.50
C LEU A 103 -5.24 1.52 -4.60
N GLU A 104 -4.05 0.92 -4.43
CA GLU A 104 -3.52 -0.10 -5.33
C GLU A 104 -4.45 -1.32 -5.35
N TYR A 105 -4.86 -1.82 -4.19
CA TYR A 105 -5.75 -2.99 -4.11
C TYR A 105 -7.10 -2.70 -4.78
N ILE A 106 -7.75 -1.59 -4.39
CA ILE A 106 -9.05 -1.19 -4.96
C ILE A 106 -8.96 -1.10 -6.47
N ARG A 107 -7.90 -0.47 -6.98
CA ARG A 107 -7.70 -0.34 -8.43
C ARG A 107 -7.49 -1.68 -9.10
N MET A 108 -6.56 -2.49 -8.61
CA MET A 108 -6.15 -3.72 -9.28
C MET A 108 -7.22 -4.83 -9.22
N THR A 109 -8.17 -4.70 -8.31
CA THR A 109 -9.29 -5.64 -8.15
C THR A 109 -10.64 -5.09 -8.61
N HIS A 110 -10.65 -3.86 -9.15
CA HIS A 110 -11.85 -3.16 -9.61
C HIS A 110 -12.97 -3.15 -8.55
N LYS A 111 -12.60 -2.95 -7.28
CA LYS A 111 -13.56 -2.82 -6.18
C LYS A 111 -13.98 -1.36 -6.05
N GLU A 112 -15.10 -1.15 -5.37
CA GLU A 112 -15.56 0.20 -5.06
C GLU A 112 -14.61 0.86 -4.06
N LEU A 113 -14.26 2.12 -4.28
CA LEU A 113 -13.49 2.90 -3.32
C LEU A 113 -14.41 3.41 -2.21
N ALA A 114 -14.56 2.60 -1.18
CA ALA A 114 -15.42 2.90 -0.03
C ALA A 114 -14.73 2.56 1.31
N THR A 115 -15.44 2.82 2.40
CA THR A 115 -15.05 2.33 3.72
C THR A 115 -15.59 0.92 3.93
N TYR A 116 -14.75 0.02 4.42
CA TYR A 116 -15.11 -1.36 4.74
C TYR A 116 -14.87 -1.67 6.22
N ASN A 117 -15.52 -2.73 6.73
CA ASN A 117 -15.12 -3.32 8.00
C ASN A 117 -13.76 -4.01 7.85
N ALA A 118 -12.89 -3.79 8.82
CA ALA A 118 -11.58 -4.41 8.93
C ALA A 118 -11.39 -4.98 10.33
N ILE A 119 -10.68 -6.10 10.40
CA ILE A 119 -10.31 -6.75 11.65
C ILE A 119 -8.80 -6.88 11.66
N ALA A 120 -8.14 -6.36 12.70
CA ALA A 120 -6.70 -6.46 12.81
C ALA A 120 -6.21 -7.07 14.12
N SER A 121 -5.05 -7.71 14.04
CA SER A 121 -4.32 -8.22 15.19
C SER A 121 -2.83 -7.94 15.05
N LEU A 122 -2.17 -7.76 16.18
CA LEU A 122 -0.72 -7.62 16.27
C LEU A 122 -0.18 -8.76 17.13
N THR A 123 0.75 -9.53 16.59
CA THR A 123 1.45 -10.61 17.30
C THR A 123 2.95 -10.31 17.32
N ASN A 124 3.63 -10.67 18.42
CA ASN A 124 5.07 -10.48 18.56
C ASN A 124 5.71 -11.83 18.90
N ASN A 125 6.56 -12.34 18.01
CA ASN A 125 7.24 -13.62 18.14
C ASN A 125 8.68 -13.50 17.64
N ASP A 126 9.65 -14.09 18.35
CA ASP A 126 11.05 -14.22 17.92
C ASP A 126 11.70 -12.92 17.45
N GLY A 127 11.43 -11.80 18.13
CA GLY A 127 11.97 -10.48 17.77
C GLY A 127 11.31 -9.82 16.55
N PHE A 128 10.18 -10.38 16.07
CA PHE A 128 9.38 -9.81 14.99
C PHE A 128 7.94 -9.54 15.41
N GLY A 129 7.42 -8.39 14.98
CA GLY A 129 6.00 -8.09 14.97
C GLY A 129 5.35 -8.57 13.67
N THR A 130 4.14 -9.10 13.75
CA THR A 130 3.29 -9.37 12.58
C THR A 130 1.94 -8.71 12.77
N TYR A 131 1.65 -7.72 11.94
CA TYR A 131 0.35 -7.05 11.87
C TYR A 131 -0.48 -7.72 10.78
N ARG A 132 -1.59 -8.33 11.18
CA ARG A 132 -2.54 -9.01 10.29
C ARG A 132 -3.80 -8.18 10.19
N LEU A 133 -4.25 -7.94 8.96
CA LEU A 133 -5.42 -7.15 8.62
C LEU A 133 -6.32 -7.95 7.69
N THR A 134 -7.57 -8.17 8.08
CA THR A 134 -8.57 -8.88 7.28
C THR A 134 -9.73 -7.97 6.94
N TYR A 135 -10.19 -8.04 5.69
CA TYR A 135 -11.41 -7.42 5.19
C TYR A 135 -12.41 -8.52 4.84
N PRO A 136 -13.39 -8.84 5.72
CA PRO A 136 -14.34 -9.91 5.46
C PRO A 136 -15.14 -9.73 4.17
N GLU A 137 -15.60 -8.50 3.91
CA GLU A 137 -16.42 -8.15 2.73
C GLU A 137 -15.64 -8.25 1.41
N LEU A 138 -14.32 -8.09 1.47
CA LEU A 138 -13.42 -8.13 0.31
C LEU A 138 -12.74 -9.49 0.13
N ASP A 139 -12.98 -10.43 1.05
CA ASP A 139 -12.29 -11.73 1.12
C ASP A 139 -10.77 -11.56 0.97
N ARG A 140 -10.21 -10.60 1.75
CA ARG A 140 -8.81 -10.19 1.69
C ARG A 140 -8.14 -10.27 3.04
N THR A 141 -6.90 -10.73 3.07
CA THR A 141 -6.01 -10.65 4.23
C THR A 141 -4.63 -10.13 3.83
N LEU A 142 -4.17 -9.09 4.51
CA LEU A 142 -2.83 -8.53 4.44
C LEU A 142 -2.08 -8.85 5.72
N GLU A 143 -0.86 -9.39 5.62
CA GLU A 143 0.03 -9.59 6.75
C GLU A 143 1.35 -8.86 6.50
N ILE A 144 1.79 -8.07 7.47
CA ILE A 144 3.04 -7.31 7.41
C ILE A 144 3.91 -7.73 8.58
N LYS A 145 5.08 -8.29 8.26
CA LYS A 145 6.09 -8.70 9.25
C LYS A 145 7.20 -7.65 9.32
N PHE A 146 7.56 -7.25 10.53
CA PHE A 146 8.58 -6.24 10.80
C PHE A 146 9.40 -6.56 12.06
N GLU A 147 10.60 -6.00 12.18
CA GLU A 147 11.44 -6.13 13.37
C GLU A 147 10.74 -5.51 14.60
N SER A 148 10.77 -6.16 15.76
CA SER A 148 10.12 -5.65 16.98
C SER A 148 10.88 -4.48 17.64
N SER A 149 12.07 -4.14 17.14
CA SER A 149 12.90 -3.03 17.59
C SER A 149 12.98 -1.93 16.53
N PHE A 150 13.07 -0.67 16.96
CA PHE A 150 13.33 0.46 16.07
C PHE A 150 14.59 0.19 15.22
N PRO A 151 14.57 0.41 13.88
CA PRO A 151 13.60 1.21 13.12
C PRO A 151 12.37 0.46 12.60
N TYR A 152 12.00 -0.66 13.24
CA TYR A 152 10.84 -1.48 12.91
C TYR A 152 10.82 -1.85 11.43
N THR A 153 11.96 -2.33 10.94
CA THR A 153 12.14 -2.59 9.51
C THR A 153 11.11 -3.60 9.04
N ILE A 154 10.42 -3.30 7.95
CA ILE A 154 9.48 -4.24 7.32
C ILE A 154 10.30 -5.28 6.56
N GLU A 155 10.20 -6.53 7.01
CA GLU A 155 10.95 -7.66 6.45
C GLU A 155 10.19 -8.35 5.32
N SER A 156 8.88 -8.48 5.45
CA SER A 156 8.06 -9.14 4.44
C SER A 156 6.60 -8.78 4.58
N TRP A 157 5.84 -9.03 3.52
CA TRP A 157 4.39 -9.01 3.58
C TRP A 157 3.77 -10.05 2.65
N THR A 158 2.54 -10.44 2.97
CA THR A 158 1.66 -11.24 2.11
C THR A 158 0.33 -10.54 1.95
N ASP A 159 -0.25 -10.59 0.76
CA ASP A 159 -1.60 -10.07 0.48
C ASP A 159 -2.35 -11.14 -0.29
N SER A 160 -3.39 -11.69 0.35
CA SER A 160 -4.19 -12.78 -0.17
C SER A 160 -5.61 -12.31 -0.41
N PHE A 161 -6.13 -12.51 -1.61
CA PHE A 161 -7.50 -12.17 -1.96
C PHE A 161 -8.03 -13.07 -3.06
N LYS A 162 -9.36 -13.12 -3.20
CA LYS A 162 -10.02 -13.85 -4.28
C LYS A 162 -9.90 -13.10 -5.60
N SER A 163 -9.28 -13.73 -6.59
CA SER A 163 -9.05 -13.18 -7.94
C SER A 163 -9.80 -14.00 -9.00
N GLY A 164 -10.22 -13.34 -10.07
CA GLY A 164 -11.01 -13.94 -11.16
C GLY A 164 -12.53 -13.84 -10.95
N PHE A 165 -13.29 -14.40 -11.88
CA PHE A 165 -14.74 -14.27 -11.95
C PHE A 165 -15.46 -15.61 -11.85
N GLY A 166 -16.65 -15.59 -11.25
CA GLY A 166 -17.55 -16.75 -11.17
C GLY A 166 -16.93 -17.95 -10.45
N SER A 167 -17.23 -19.15 -10.94
CA SER A 167 -16.76 -20.42 -10.37
C SER A 167 -15.26 -20.67 -10.51
N LYS A 168 -14.55 -19.90 -11.35
CA LYS A 168 -13.10 -20.00 -11.55
C LYS A 168 -12.30 -19.08 -10.63
N ALA A 169 -12.98 -18.28 -9.80
CA ALA A 169 -12.29 -17.38 -8.89
C ALA A 169 -11.52 -18.16 -7.81
N GLN A 170 -10.24 -17.85 -7.66
CA GLN A 170 -9.32 -18.53 -6.77
C GLN A 170 -8.66 -17.55 -5.81
N THR A 171 -8.36 -17.98 -4.60
CA THR A 171 -7.53 -17.21 -3.68
C THR A 171 -6.10 -17.18 -4.23
N MET A 172 -5.61 -15.96 -4.50
CA MET A 172 -4.23 -15.73 -4.92
C MET A 172 -3.50 -14.98 -3.83
N THR A 173 -2.21 -15.26 -3.66
CA THR A 173 -1.36 -14.61 -2.66
C THR A 173 -0.17 -13.94 -3.35
N SER A 174 -0.06 -12.63 -3.19
CA SER A 174 1.18 -11.89 -3.47
C SER A 174 2.05 -11.89 -2.22
N LYS A 175 3.36 -11.98 -2.39
CA LYS A 175 4.32 -11.86 -1.28
C LYS A 175 5.55 -11.08 -1.70
N ALA A 176 6.17 -10.41 -0.73
CA ALA A 176 7.49 -9.82 -0.91
C ALA A 176 8.34 -10.00 0.36
N THR A 177 9.64 -10.10 0.17
CA THR A 177 10.64 -10.15 1.24
C THR A 177 11.74 -9.13 0.93
N LYS A 178 12.21 -8.44 1.96
CA LYS A 178 13.28 -7.46 1.88
C LYS A 178 14.55 -8.14 1.35
N ILE A 179 15.10 -7.61 0.27
CA ILE A 179 16.38 -8.07 -0.28
C ILE A 179 17.52 -7.34 0.43
N LYS A 180 17.53 -6.01 0.31
CA LYS A 180 18.55 -5.13 0.89
C LYS A 180 17.96 -3.78 1.28
N THR A 181 18.69 -3.04 2.11
CA THR A 181 18.38 -1.66 2.49
C THR A 181 19.65 -0.84 2.44
N LEU A 182 19.54 0.38 1.92
CA LEU A 182 20.64 1.32 1.82
C LEU A 182 20.18 2.70 2.31
N ASN A 183 20.83 3.22 3.34
CA ASN A 183 20.65 4.60 3.78
C ASN A 183 21.84 5.43 3.28
N THR A 184 21.58 6.33 2.34
CA THR A 184 22.63 7.00 1.58
C THR A 184 22.15 8.39 1.12
N PRO A 185 23.04 9.39 0.94
CA PRO A 185 22.64 10.74 0.55
C PRO A 185 22.26 10.81 -0.95
N TYR A 186 21.07 10.31 -1.30
CA TYR A 186 20.56 10.18 -2.68
C TYR A 186 20.83 11.41 -3.56
N TRP A 187 20.57 12.64 -3.07
CA TRP A 187 20.77 13.87 -3.85
C TRP A 187 22.22 14.16 -4.25
N ARG A 188 23.19 13.48 -3.60
CA ARG A 188 24.61 13.53 -3.97
C ARG A 188 25.04 12.36 -4.86
N GLN A 189 24.12 11.42 -5.16
CA GLN A 189 24.37 10.14 -5.83
C GLN A 189 23.44 9.93 -7.04
N ASN A 190 23.32 10.95 -7.89
CA ASN A 190 22.48 10.95 -9.08
C ASN A 190 23.28 11.03 -10.39
N ARG A 191 24.57 10.67 -10.35
CA ARG A 191 25.49 10.71 -11.51
C ARG A 191 25.72 9.29 -12.06
N ASN A 192 26.28 9.20 -13.28
CA ASN A 192 26.58 7.91 -13.91
C ASN A 192 27.57 7.05 -13.09
N ASN A 193 28.47 7.68 -12.32
CA ASN A 193 29.40 6.95 -11.46
C ASN A 193 28.70 6.26 -10.28
N ASP A 194 27.44 6.57 -10.00
CA ASP A 194 26.64 6.00 -8.91
C ASP A 194 25.79 4.79 -9.35
N ILE A 195 25.88 4.35 -10.62
CA ILE A 195 25.07 3.24 -11.17
C ILE A 195 25.21 1.95 -10.36
N PHE A 196 26.40 1.66 -9.81
CA PHE A 196 26.67 0.49 -8.97
C PHE A 196 25.76 0.38 -7.73
N LEU A 197 25.15 1.48 -7.29
CA LEU A 197 24.18 1.47 -6.19
C LEU A 197 22.88 0.74 -6.57
N ARG A 198 22.54 0.67 -7.87
CA ARG A 198 21.38 -0.09 -8.37
C ARG A 198 21.64 -1.59 -8.22
N ASP A 199 22.81 -2.05 -8.64
CA ASP A 199 23.24 -3.44 -8.46
C ASP A 199 23.27 -3.83 -6.99
N THR A 200 23.71 -2.90 -6.13
CA THR A 200 23.68 -3.08 -4.68
C THR A 200 22.27 -3.32 -4.15
N LEU A 201 21.25 -2.71 -4.74
CA LEU A 201 19.84 -2.84 -4.37
C LEU A 201 19.09 -3.95 -5.13
N GLY A 202 19.72 -4.58 -6.13
CA GLY A 202 19.07 -5.57 -7.00
C GLY A 202 18.04 -4.94 -7.96
N LEU A 203 18.27 -3.70 -8.40
CA LEU A 203 17.41 -2.93 -9.31
C LEU A 203 18.00 -2.81 -10.71
#